data_AF-A0A3D5Z4Q8-F1
#
_entry.id   AF-A0A3D5Z4Q8-F1
#
_cell.length_a   1.000
_cell.length_b   1.000
_cell.length_c   1.000
_cell.angle_alpha   90.00
_cell.angle_beta   90.00
_cell.angle_gamma   90.00
#
_symmetry.space_group_name_H-M   'P 1'
#
loop_
_entity.id
_entity.type
_entity.pdbx_description
1 polymer ?
#
loop_
_entity_poly.entity_id
_entity_poly.type
_entity_poly.pdbx_seq_one_letter_code
_entity_poly.pdbx_strand_id
1 'polypeptide(L)'
;MGHQITAKLKKWKDCSGRKPLIIRGVRQTGKSYTITEFGNKHFEGATHIINFEKRIDWHSVFDLNVDVTQKLIIWLKYKIKLFLLR
;
A
#
# COMPACT_ATOMS: atom_id res chain seq x y z
N MET A 1 10.77 19.14 0.26
CA MET A 1 9.63 18.35 0.83
C MET A 1 9.88 16.85 0.90
N GLY A 2 10.55 16.20 -0.07
CA GLY A 2 10.74 14.74 -0.09
C GLY A 2 11.48 14.17 1.13
N HIS A 3 12.51 14.88 1.63
CA HIS A 3 13.35 14.37 2.71
C HIS A 3 12.59 14.10 4.02
N GLN A 4 11.57 14.91 4.33
CA GLN A 4 10.76 14.75 5.54
C GLN A 4 9.79 13.57 5.48
N ILE A 5 9.25 13.24 4.30
CA ILE A 5 8.38 12.08 4.11
C ILE A 5 9.19 10.79 4.23
N THR A 6 10.35 10.71 3.57
CA THR A 6 11.23 9.53 3.64
C THR A 6 11.65 9.22 5.09
N ALA A 7 11.99 10.23 5.89
CA ALA A 7 12.33 10.04 7.30
C ALA A 7 11.15 9.47 8.11
N LYS A 8 9.93 9.95 7.88
CA LYS A 8 8.71 9.42 8.52
C LYS A 8 8.42 7.99 8.08
N LEU A 9 8.59 7.68 6.79
CA LEU A 9 8.42 6.33 6.25
C LEU A 9 9.46 5.36 6.83
N LYS A 10 10.72 5.79 6.98
CA LYS A 10 11.77 4.99 7.62
C LYS A 10 11.44 4.70 9.09
N LYS A 11 11.05 5.72 9.85
CA LYS A 11 10.61 5.54 11.25
C LYS A 11 9.42 4.59 11.37
N TRP A 12 8.46 4.65 10.43
CA TRP A 12 7.35 3.70 10.37
C TRP A 12 7.80 2.28 10.05
N LYS A 13 8.73 2.11 9.10
CA LYS A 13 9.29 0.80 8.73
C LYS A 13 9.97 0.13 9.93
N ASP A 14 10.76 0.88 10.68
CA ASP A 14 11.62 0.36 11.73
C ASP A 14 10.87 0.08 13.05
N CYS A 15 9.55 0.35 13.11
CA CYS A 15 8.72 0.12 14.29
C CYS A 15 8.29 -1.36 14.41
N SER A 16 8.65 -2.02 15.53
CA SER A 16 8.17 -3.35 15.89
C SER A 16 6.65 -3.31 16.11
N GLY A 17 5.88 -3.93 15.22
CA GLY A 17 4.42 -3.86 15.23
C GLY A 17 3.81 -2.74 14.39
N ARG A 18 4.54 -2.23 13.37
CA ARG A 18 4.02 -1.21 12.44
C ARG A 18 2.62 -1.57 11.92
N LYS A 19 1.66 -0.67 12.15
CA LYS A 19 0.31 -0.75 11.57
C LYS A 19 0.32 -0.23 10.12
N PRO A 20 -0.69 -0.54 9.30
CA PRO A 20 -0.85 0.08 7.99
C PRO A 20 -0.83 1.62 8.09
N LEU A 21 -0.12 2.28 7.17
CA LEU A 21 0.06 3.73 7.17
C LEU A 21 -0.92 4.38 6.19
N ILE A 22 -1.70 5.36 6.66
CA ILE A 22 -2.55 6.19 5.81
C ILE A 22 -1.81 7.48 5.49
N ILE A 23 -1.56 7.72 4.20
CA ILE A 23 -0.87 8.92 3.72
C ILE A 23 -1.89 9.84 3.06
N ARG A 24 -2.14 11.01 3.66
CA ARG A 24 -3.07 12.03 3.14
C ARG A 24 -2.29 13.21 2.54
N GLY A 25 -2.87 13.89 1.56
CA GLY A 25 -2.35 15.15 1.04
C GLY A 25 -2.98 15.56 -0.30
N VAL A 26 -2.63 16.76 -0.78
CA VAL A 26 -3.17 17.38 -2.01
C VAL A 26 -2.94 16.52 -3.26
N ARG A 27 -3.89 16.44 -4.20
CA ARG A 27 -3.69 15.69 -5.44
C ARG A 27 -2.43 16.18 -6.19
N GLN A 28 -1.77 15.29 -6.93
CA GLN A 28 -0.62 15.61 -7.83
C GLN A 28 0.70 16.07 -7.18
N THR A 29 0.92 15.91 -5.88
CA THR A 29 2.20 16.28 -5.23
C THR A 29 3.30 15.19 -5.27
N GLY A 30 3.24 14.24 -6.21
CA GLY A 30 4.26 13.18 -6.33
C GLY A 30 4.25 12.07 -5.25
N LYS A 31 3.19 11.97 -4.43
CA LYS A 31 3.09 10.98 -3.34
C LYS A 31 3.30 9.53 -3.80
N SER A 32 2.65 9.12 -4.88
CA SER A 32 2.75 7.75 -5.40
C SER A 32 4.19 7.41 -5.78
N TYR A 33 4.91 8.36 -6.39
CA TYR A 33 6.32 8.18 -6.75
C TYR A 33 7.18 7.95 -5.51
N THR A 34 7.09 8.83 -4.50
CA THR A 34 7.88 8.70 -3.26
C THR A 34 7.60 7.40 -2.50
N ILE A 35 6.34 6.96 -2.43
CA ILE A 35 5.98 5.70 -1.75
C ILE A 35 6.53 4.50 -2.52
N THR A 36 6.45 4.53 -3.85
CA THR A 36 6.95 3.44 -4.71
C THR A 36 8.46 3.32 -4.63
N GLU A 37 9.16 4.45 -4.75
CA GLU A 37 10.61 4.51 -4.67
C GLU A 37 11.12 4.08 -3.28
N PHE A 38 10.46 4.53 -2.20
CA PHE A 38 10.72 4.04 -0.85
C PHE A 38 10.49 2.53 -0.71
N GLY A 39 9.39 2.02 -1.27
CA GLY A 39 9.06 0.59 -1.31
C GLY A 39 10.20 -0.23 -1.91
N ASN A 40 10.61 0.14 -3.13
CA ASN A 40 11.65 -0.55 -3.88
C ASN A 40 13.03 -0.47 -3.22
N LYS A 41 13.34 0.60 -2.49
CA LYS A 41 14.64 0.78 -1.83
C LYS A 41 14.76 0.10 -0.47
N HIS A 42 13.62 -0.12 0.21
CA HIS A 42 13.64 -0.50 1.62
C HIS A 42 12.93 -1.81 1.94
N PHE A 43 12.24 -2.45 0.99
CA PHE A 43 11.63 -3.77 1.16
C PHE A 43 12.17 -4.74 0.11
N GLU A 44 12.32 -5.99 0.51
CA GLU A 44 12.64 -7.08 -0.40
C GLU A 44 11.40 -7.47 -1.22
N GLY A 45 11.62 -7.82 -2.49
CA GLY A 45 10.54 -8.21 -3.41
C GLY A 45 9.94 -7.06 -4.21
N ALA A 46 8.85 -7.34 -4.91
CA ALA A 46 8.19 -6.37 -5.78
C ALA A 46 7.24 -5.46 -4.98
N THR A 47 7.35 -4.15 -5.21
CA THR A 47 6.34 -3.19 -4.72
C THR A 47 5.12 -3.21 -5.63
N HIS A 48 3.97 -3.55 -5.06
CA HIS A 48 2.69 -3.54 -5.78
C HIS A 48 1.91 -2.25 -5.52
N ILE A 49 1.59 -1.52 -6.58
CA ILE A 49 0.70 -0.35 -6.53
C ILE A 49 -0.66 -0.78 -7.04
N ILE A 50 -1.71 -0.53 -6.24
CA ILE A 50 -3.08 -0.88 -6.57
C ILE A 50 -3.86 0.42 -6.71
N ASN A 51 -4.42 0.65 -7.91
CA ASN A 51 -5.34 1.75 -8.15
C ASN A 51 -6.77 1.19 -8.18
N PHE A 52 -7.50 1.39 -7.09
CA PHE A 52 -8.90 0.93 -6.98
C PHE A 52 -9.85 1.66 -7.93
N GLU A 53 -9.55 2.90 -8.36
CA GLU A 53 -10.38 3.61 -9.36
C GLU A 53 -10.33 2.88 -10.72
N LYS A 54 -9.16 2.33 -11.07
CA LYS A 54 -8.98 1.54 -12.30
C LYS A 54 -9.37 0.07 -12.15
N ARG A 55 -9.48 -0.44 -10.92
CA ARG A 55 -9.79 -1.83 -10.58
C ARG A 55 -11.15 -1.91 -9.89
N ILE A 56 -12.18 -1.51 -10.62
CA ILE A 56 -13.58 -1.59 -10.17
C ILE A 56 -13.97 -3.04 -9.84
N ASP A 57 -13.38 -4.00 -10.58
CA ASP A 57 -13.51 -5.44 -10.31
C ASP A 57 -13.05 -5.86 -8.90
N TRP A 58 -12.26 -5.02 -8.23
CA TRP A 58 -11.71 -5.29 -6.89
C TRP A 58 -12.49 -4.61 -5.76
N HIS A 59 -13.56 -3.87 -6.07
CA HIS A 59 -14.34 -3.14 -5.05
C HIS A 59 -15.07 -4.05 -4.07
N SER A 60 -15.36 -5.30 -4.44
CA SER A 60 -15.98 -6.31 -3.55
C SER A 60 -15.23 -6.54 -2.24
N VAL A 61 -13.96 -6.13 -2.14
CA VAL A 61 -13.20 -6.18 -0.89
C VAL A 61 -13.75 -5.24 0.19
N PHE A 62 -14.44 -4.17 -0.21
CA PHE A 62 -15.01 -3.17 0.70
C PHE A 62 -16.37 -3.60 1.26
N ASP A 63 -17.01 -4.61 0.68
CA ASP A 63 -18.30 -5.16 1.15
C ASP A 63 -18.13 -6.10 2.36
N LEU A 64 -16.88 -6.37 2.77
CA LEU A 64 -16.57 -7.23 3.91
C LEU A 64 -16.88 -6.53 5.24
N ASN A 65 -18.08 -6.77 5.77
CA ASN A 65 -18.68 -6.07 6.91
C ASN A 65 -17.99 -6.21 8.30
N VAL A 66 -16.83 -6.87 8.47
CA VAL A 66 -16.18 -6.99 9.80
C VAL A 66 -14.66 -7.19 9.73
N ASP A 67 -13.92 -6.41 10.53
CA ASP A 67 -12.46 -6.24 10.61
C ASP A 67 -11.76 -6.10 9.24
N VAL A 68 -11.99 -4.92 8.64
CA VAL A 68 -11.55 -4.56 7.29
C VAL A 68 -10.04 -4.70 7.14
N THR A 69 -9.24 -4.42 8.17
CA THR A 69 -7.78 -4.26 7.97
C THR A 69 -7.07 -5.59 7.71
N GLN A 70 -7.31 -6.60 8.54
CA GLN A 70 -6.65 -7.90 8.40
C GLN A 70 -7.17 -8.65 7.18
N LYS A 71 -8.48 -8.66 6.97
CA LYS A 71 -9.11 -9.33 5.83
C LYS A 71 -8.75 -8.68 4.50
N LEU A 72 -8.68 -7.34 4.44
CA LEU A 72 -8.20 -6.62 3.25
C LEU A 72 -6.78 -7.05 2.89
N ILE A 73 -5.85 -7.09 3.85
CA ILE A 73 -4.46 -7.49 3.57
C ILE A 73 -4.39 -8.93 3.05
N ILE A 74 -5.12 -9.85 3.69
CA ILE A 74 -5.17 -11.25 3.28
C ILE A 74 -5.76 -11.36 1.86
N TRP A 75 -6.91 -10.73 1.62
CA TRP A 75 -7.57 -10.74 0.32
C TRP A 75 -6.68 -10.16 -0.79
N LEU A 76 -6.00 -9.03 -0.52
CA LEU A 76 -5.07 -8.42 -1.48
C LEU A 76 -3.90 -9.36 -1.78
N LYS A 77 -3.34 -10.05 -0.77
CA LYS A 77 -2.29 -11.06 -0.98
C LYS A 77 -2.77 -12.18 -1.93
N TYR A 78 -3.98 -12.70 -1.70
CA TYR A 78 -4.56 -13.74 -2.57
C TYR A 78 -4.81 -13.24 -4.00
N LYS A 79 -5.40 -12.05 -4.16
CA LYS A 79 -5.71 -11.49 -5.48
C LYS A 79 -4.46 -11.14 -6.28
N ILE A 80 -3.44 -10.56 -5.64
CA ILE A 80 -2.15 -10.28 -6.30
C ILE A 80 -1.49 -11.59 -6.73
N LYS A 81 -1.44 -12.60 -5.86
CA LYS A 81 -0.86 -13.92 -6.19
C LYS A 81 -1.58 -14.54 -7.39
N LEU A 82 -2.91 -14.52 -7.41
CA LEU A 82 -3.70 -15.06 -8.53
C LEU A 82 -3.48 -14.26 -9.83
N PHE A 83 -3.34 -12.94 -9.74
CA PHE A 83 -3.07 -12.08 -10.89
C PHE A 83 -1.70 -12.36 -11.53
N LEU A 84 -0.68 -12.66 -10.72
CA LEU A 84 0.68 -12.95 -11.20
C LEU A 84 0.88 -14.40 -11.69
N LEU A 85 -0.07 -15.30 -11.39
CA LEU A 85 -0.05 -16.70 -11.83
C LEU A 85 -0.83 -16.92 -13.15
N ARG A 86 -1.42 -15.86 -13.70
CA ARG A 86 -1.97 -15.83 -15.06
C ARG A 86 -0.97 -15.19 -16.00
#